data_AF-A0A381X4Q4-F1
#
_entry.id   AF-A0A381X4Q4-F1
#
_cell.length_a   1.000
_cell.length_b   1.000
_cell.length_c   1.000
_cell.angle_alpha   90.00
_cell.angle_beta   90.00
_cell.angle_gamma   90.00
#
_symmetry.space_group_name_H-M   'P 1'
#
loop_
_entity.id
_entity.type
_entity.pdbx_description
1 polymer ?
#
loop_
_entity_poly.entity_id
_entity_poly.type
_entity_poly.pdbx_seq_one_letter_code
_entity_poly.pdbx_strand_id
1 'polypeptide(L)'
;VFIISLILGNLYVGGDNNGYRAIYNGIAGLDIINSYYLYNYVITTSEFVHFIFVWIASNLGIDRIFFLSMCNTLFAGIIIKIFDNLKVNFLVTSFFILTNYYLYVLLFAGERLKFGFIFFLLFFLYRKKYALSFFLFGLSIFSHLQMLILCSGRALQLFINEVKPLLFKLQFKWSLLLMLPIIVLALLTINAPQISGLPYLVYKVTAYGGDRSLFDFLRMTIFFLIALYYTKDRSETLIYFLPLFIAVYFVGGDRMNMIGYMFCLYYCLPYRAGLNLGVLITNLYFLYANIDFVSKIILYGNGFPPQP
;
A
#
# COMPACT_ATOMS: atom_id res chain seq x y z
N VAL A 1 15.21 -7.13 -11.25
CA VAL A 1 14.61 -7.00 -9.89
C VAL A 1 15.22 -7.98 -8.91
N PHE A 2 15.24 -9.29 -9.18
CA PHE A 2 15.85 -10.29 -8.28
C PHE A 2 17.29 -9.96 -7.88
N ILE A 3 18.18 -9.77 -8.86
CA ILE A 3 19.60 -9.44 -8.61
C ILE A 3 19.75 -8.12 -7.84
N ILE A 4 19.01 -7.09 -8.25
CA ILE A 4 19.00 -5.80 -7.54
C ILE A 4 18.55 -5.98 -6.09
N SER A 5 17.55 -6.82 -5.84
CA SER A 5 17.05 -7.11 -4.50
C SER A 5 18.06 -7.86 -3.64
N LEU A 6 18.83 -8.78 -4.23
CA LEU A 6 19.91 -9.47 -3.51
C LEU A 6 21.03 -8.50 -3.12
N ILE A 7 21.44 -7.61 -4.03
CA ILE A 7 22.52 -6.65 -3.76
C ILE A 7 22.05 -5.61 -2.72
N LEU A 8 20.95 -4.91 -2.99
CA LEU A 8 20.47 -3.86 -2.11
C LEU A 8 19.90 -4.41 -0.80
N GLY A 9 19.31 -5.61 -0.79
CA GLY A 9 18.80 -6.25 0.43
C GLY A 9 19.91 -6.59 1.43
N ASN A 10 21.12 -6.90 0.95
CA ASN A 10 22.30 -7.05 1.81
C ASN A 10 22.74 -5.71 2.43
N LEU A 11 22.70 -4.64 1.63
CA LEU A 11 23.13 -3.30 2.05
C LEU A 11 22.09 -2.59 2.93
N TYR A 12 20.81 -2.91 2.78
CA TYR A 12 19.75 -2.34 3.61
C TYR A 12 19.71 -3.04 4.97
N VAL A 13 20.32 -2.43 5.97
CA VAL A 13 20.48 -3.00 7.31
C VAL A 13 19.64 -2.23 8.34
N GLY A 14 19.57 -0.91 8.25
CA GLY A 14 19.04 -0.02 9.29
C GLY A 14 17.53 0.22 9.31
N GLY A 15 17.09 1.07 10.24
CA GLY A 15 15.68 1.42 10.44
C GLY A 15 14.83 0.23 10.91
N ASP A 16 13.58 0.17 10.45
CA ASP A 16 12.62 -0.91 10.74
C ASP A 16 13.15 -2.32 10.38
N ASN A 17 14.10 -2.39 9.45
CA ASN A 17 14.71 -3.65 9.00
C ASN A 17 15.48 -4.37 10.11
N ASN A 18 15.98 -3.66 11.11
CA ASN A 18 16.59 -4.28 12.30
C ASN A 18 15.56 -5.14 13.06
N GLY A 19 14.34 -4.62 13.25
CA GLY A 19 13.26 -5.35 13.91
C GLY A 19 12.84 -6.58 13.11
N TYR A 20 12.71 -6.45 11.78
CA TYR A 20 12.37 -7.59 10.92
C TYR A 20 13.47 -8.67 10.91
N ARG A 21 14.76 -8.30 10.93
CA ARG A 21 15.88 -9.25 11.03
C ARG A 21 15.86 -9.98 12.37
N ALA A 22 15.67 -9.26 13.47
CA ALA A 22 15.59 -9.85 14.81
C ALA A 22 14.47 -10.89 14.90
N ILE A 23 13.30 -10.59 14.33
CA ILE A 23 12.17 -11.51 14.25
C ILE A 23 12.48 -12.72 13.38
N TYR A 24 12.99 -12.52 12.17
CA TYR A 24 13.25 -13.62 11.25
C TYR A 24 14.21 -14.64 11.85
N ASN A 25 15.24 -14.17 12.56
CA ASN A 25 16.23 -15.02 13.19
C ASN A 25 15.73 -15.60 14.52
N GLY A 26 14.94 -14.85 15.30
CA GLY A 26 14.46 -15.27 16.61
C GLY A 26 13.27 -16.23 16.58
N ILE A 27 12.52 -16.29 15.48
CA ILE A 27 11.38 -17.20 15.30
C ILE A 27 11.81 -18.62 14.91
N ALA A 28 13.01 -18.80 14.36
CA ALA A 28 13.49 -20.09 13.91
C ALA A 28 13.48 -21.12 15.06
N GLY A 29 12.73 -22.21 14.89
CA GLY A 29 12.61 -23.28 15.88
C GLY A 29 11.58 -23.05 17.00
N LEU A 30 10.89 -21.90 17.01
CA LEU A 30 9.77 -21.66 17.93
C LEU A 30 8.45 -22.18 17.34
N ASP A 31 7.56 -22.63 18.22
CA ASP A 31 6.18 -22.93 17.87
C ASP A 31 5.43 -21.66 17.44
N ILE A 32 4.33 -21.84 16.71
CA ILE A 32 3.59 -20.73 16.10
C ILE A 32 3.07 -19.72 17.13
N ILE A 33 2.72 -20.17 18.34
CA ILE A 33 2.15 -19.32 19.38
C ILE A 33 3.24 -18.43 19.97
N ASN A 34 4.35 -19.02 20.42
CA ASN A 34 5.47 -18.25 20.96
C ASN A 34 6.12 -17.34 19.90
N SER A 35 6.18 -17.80 18.65
CA SER A 35 6.62 -16.99 17.51
C SER A 35 5.74 -15.76 17.31
N TYR A 36 4.41 -15.90 17.43
CA TYR A 36 3.48 -14.79 17.28
C TYR A 36 3.60 -13.80 18.44
N TYR A 37 3.83 -14.27 19.66
CA TYR A 37 4.13 -13.39 20.80
C TYR A 37 5.41 -12.59 20.59
N LEU A 38 6.50 -13.24 20.15
CA LEU A 38 7.76 -12.56 19.83
C LEU A 38 7.58 -11.53 18.72
N TYR A 39 6.84 -11.89 17.66
CA TYR A 39 6.53 -11.00 16.55
C TYR A 39 5.81 -9.72 17.01
N ASN A 40 4.76 -9.87 17.82
CA ASN A 40 4.01 -8.73 18.36
C ASN A 40 4.84 -7.92 19.36
N TYR A 41 5.71 -8.56 20.14
CA TYR A 41 6.57 -7.88 21.09
C TYR A 41 7.56 -6.94 20.38
N VAL A 42 8.15 -7.38 19.26
CA VAL A 42 9.18 -6.60 18.55
C VAL A 42 8.59 -5.56 17.60
N ILE A 43 7.56 -5.89 16.81
CA ILE A 43 6.99 -4.95 15.81
C ILE A 43 5.80 -4.15 16.37
N THR A 44 5.19 -4.57 17.49
CA THR A 44 4.00 -3.93 18.11
C THR A 44 2.76 -3.85 17.18
N THR A 45 2.69 -4.68 16.13
CA THR A 45 1.54 -4.73 15.23
C THR A 45 1.05 -6.15 14.94
N SER A 46 -0.26 -6.33 14.94
CA SER A 46 -0.94 -7.59 14.63
C SER A 46 -1.16 -7.74 13.12
N GLU A 47 -0.14 -8.20 12.39
CA GLU A 47 -0.24 -8.50 10.96
C GLU A 47 -0.04 -9.98 10.69
N PHE A 48 -1.16 -10.69 10.67
CA PHE A 48 -1.18 -12.15 10.68
C PHE A 48 -0.59 -12.77 9.41
N VAL A 49 -0.89 -12.19 8.24
CA VAL A 49 -0.44 -12.76 6.96
C VAL A 49 1.07 -12.64 6.81
N HIS A 50 1.65 -11.46 7.07
CA HIS A 50 3.09 -11.26 7.04
C HIS A 50 3.83 -12.21 8.00
N PHE A 51 3.31 -12.34 9.22
CA PHE A 51 3.83 -13.28 10.22
C PHE A 51 3.89 -14.71 9.70
N ILE A 52 2.81 -15.24 9.12
CA ILE A 52 2.80 -16.62 8.59
C ILE A 52 3.91 -16.84 7.57
N PHE A 53 4.07 -15.92 6.61
CA PHE A 53 5.08 -16.06 5.56
C PHE A 53 6.50 -16.04 6.14
N VAL A 54 6.78 -15.13 7.08
CA VAL A 54 8.08 -15.06 7.75
C VAL A 54 8.34 -16.31 8.60
N TRP A 55 7.35 -16.77 9.36
CA TRP A 55 7.45 -17.98 10.19
C TRP A 55 7.74 -19.23 9.35
N ILE A 56 7.03 -19.41 8.23
CA ILE A 56 7.28 -20.54 7.31
C ILE A 56 8.70 -20.45 6.73
N ALA A 57 9.09 -19.29 6.20
CA ALA A 57 10.40 -19.14 5.55
C ALA A 57 11.58 -19.34 6.52
N SER A 58 11.45 -18.80 7.74
CA SER A 58 12.45 -18.94 8.80
C SER A 58 12.58 -20.40 9.26
N ASN A 59 11.48 -21.10 9.50
CA ASN A 59 11.51 -22.51 9.93
C ASN A 59 11.97 -23.48 8.82
N LEU A 60 11.80 -23.11 7.55
CA LEU A 60 12.39 -23.85 6.43
C LEU A 60 13.90 -23.59 6.27
N GLY A 61 14.50 -22.70 7.08
CA GLY A 61 15.92 -22.36 7.01
C GLY A 61 16.29 -21.56 5.76
N ILE A 62 15.32 -20.90 5.11
CA ILE A 62 15.58 -20.08 3.92
C ILE A 62 16.25 -18.79 4.38
N ASP A 63 17.31 -18.37 3.69
CA ASP A 63 17.92 -17.06 3.94
C ASP A 63 16.90 -15.94 3.71
N ARG A 64 16.83 -15.00 4.65
CA ARG A 64 15.86 -13.89 4.63
C ARG A 64 15.97 -13.05 3.35
N ILE A 65 17.18 -12.73 2.93
CA ILE A 65 17.43 -11.84 1.79
C ILE A 65 17.01 -12.54 0.50
N PHE A 66 17.30 -13.83 0.40
CA PHE A 66 16.81 -14.68 -0.68
C PHE A 66 15.27 -14.72 -0.71
N PHE A 67 14.63 -14.99 0.42
CA PHE A 67 13.17 -15.01 0.55
C PHE A 67 12.54 -13.67 0.12
N LEU A 68 13.03 -12.56 0.66
CA LEU A 68 12.52 -11.22 0.31
C LEU A 68 12.78 -10.87 -1.16
N SER A 69 13.91 -11.29 -1.73
CA SER A 69 14.22 -11.08 -3.15
C SER A 69 13.27 -11.85 -4.07
N MET A 70 12.85 -13.06 -3.66
CA MET A 70 11.81 -13.81 -4.36
C MET A 70 10.45 -13.10 -4.28
N CYS A 71 10.03 -12.64 -3.10
CA CYS A 71 8.80 -11.87 -2.93
C CYS A 71 8.81 -10.57 -3.77
N ASN A 72 9.93 -9.86 -3.80
CA ASN A 72 10.13 -8.65 -4.60
C ASN A 72 10.02 -8.93 -6.11
N THR A 73 10.55 -10.06 -6.56
CA THR A 73 10.48 -10.47 -7.96
C THR A 73 9.07 -10.86 -8.35
N LEU A 74 8.36 -11.59 -7.47
CA LEU A 74 6.95 -11.91 -7.65
C LEU A 74 6.10 -10.62 -7.72
N PHE A 75 6.34 -9.67 -6.81
CA PHE A 75 5.64 -8.39 -6.80
C PHE A 75 5.85 -7.61 -8.11
N ALA A 76 7.10 -7.47 -8.56
CA ALA A 76 7.39 -6.81 -9.83
C ALA A 76 6.79 -7.56 -11.03
N GLY A 77 6.80 -8.90 -11.03
CA GLY A 77 6.18 -9.72 -12.06
C GLY A 77 4.67 -9.49 -12.17
N ILE A 78 3.98 -9.36 -11.03
CA ILE A 78 2.55 -9.02 -10.99
C ILE A 78 2.31 -7.62 -11.58
N ILE A 79 3.13 -6.63 -11.25
CA ILE A 79 3.02 -5.28 -11.81
C ILE A 79 3.22 -5.30 -13.33
N ILE A 80 4.25 -6.00 -13.83
CA ILE A 80 4.48 -6.18 -15.27
C ILE A 80 3.21 -6.77 -15.91
N LYS A 81 2.62 -7.79 -15.30
CA LYS A 81 1.43 -8.43 -15.86
C LYS A 81 0.21 -7.49 -15.89
N ILE A 82 0.07 -6.62 -14.89
CA ILE A 82 -0.98 -5.59 -14.90
C ILE A 82 -0.72 -4.57 -16.00
N PHE A 83 0.51 -4.10 -16.17
CA PHE A 83 0.86 -3.11 -17.19
C PHE A 83 0.67 -3.69 -18.61
N ASP A 84 1.01 -4.96 -18.81
CA ASP A 84 0.73 -5.73 -20.03
C ASP A 84 -0.78 -5.81 -20.32
N ASN A 85 -1.59 -6.15 -19.32
CA ASN A 85 -3.05 -6.16 -19.45
C ASN A 85 -3.64 -4.76 -19.77
N LEU A 86 -2.97 -3.68 -19.33
CA LEU A 86 -3.32 -2.30 -19.66
C LEU A 86 -2.73 -1.82 -20.99
N LYS A 87 -2.02 -2.69 -21.73
CA LYS A 87 -1.35 -2.40 -23.00
C LYS A 87 -0.34 -1.25 -22.91
N VAL A 88 0.37 -1.16 -21.78
CA VAL A 88 1.42 -0.16 -21.57
C VAL A 88 2.67 -0.52 -22.39
N ASN A 89 3.35 0.49 -22.94
CA ASN A 89 4.57 0.30 -23.70
C ASN A 89 5.67 -0.33 -22.82
N PHE A 90 6.39 -1.32 -23.35
CA PHE A 90 7.48 -2.01 -22.66
C PHE A 90 8.56 -1.06 -22.10
N LEU A 91 8.89 0.01 -22.82
CA LEU A 91 9.87 1.01 -22.36
C LEU A 91 9.38 1.74 -21.11
N VAL A 92 8.10 2.13 -21.08
CA VAL A 92 7.49 2.79 -19.92
C VAL A 92 7.45 1.84 -18.73
N THR A 93 7.06 0.59 -18.96
CA THR A 93 7.05 -0.47 -17.93
C THR A 93 8.44 -0.72 -17.36
N SER A 94 9.44 -0.88 -18.23
CA SER A 94 10.82 -1.15 -17.81
C SER A 94 11.42 0.03 -17.06
N PHE A 95 11.19 1.26 -17.55
CA PHE A 95 11.62 2.47 -16.88
C PHE A 95 10.98 2.57 -15.50
N PHE A 96 9.66 2.44 -15.41
CA PHE A 96 8.92 2.45 -14.15
C PHE A 96 9.48 1.46 -13.12
N ILE A 97 9.70 0.20 -13.51
CA ILE A 97 10.15 -0.84 -12.57
C ILE A 97 11.57 -0.59 -12.06
N LEU A 98 12.44 -0.02 -12.89
CA LEU A 98 13.84 0.18 -12.53
C LEU A 98 14.06 1.50 -11.79
N THR A 99 13.24 2.52 -12.02
CA THR A 99 13.54 3.89 -11.59
C THR A 99 12.53 4.47 -10.61
N ASN A 100 11.37 3.85 -10.42
CA ASN A 100 10.34 4.43 -9.55
C ASN A 100 10.68 4.31 -8.07
N TYR A 101 10.92 5.45 -7.41
CA TYR A 101 11.17 5.56 -5.97
C TYR A 101 10.11 4.86 -5.11
N TYR A 102 8.81 5.08 -5.35
CA TYR A 102 7.78 4.46 -4.53
C TYR A 102 7.76 2.93 -4.66
N LEU A 103 8.07 2.41 -5.84
CA LEU A 103 8.26 0.97 -6.01
C LEU A 103 9.43 0.47 -5.15
N TYR A 104 10.58 1.15 -5.16
CA TYR A 104 11.74 0.76 -4.36
C TYR A 104 11.47 0.85 -2.86
N VAL A 105 10.74 1.87 -2.40
CA VAL A 105 10.29 1.96 -1.00
C VAL A 105 9.43 0.74 -0.64
N LEU A 106 8.52 0.29 -1.50
CA LEU A 106 7.74 -0.93 -1.26
C LEU A 106 8.61 -2.20 -1.27
N LEU A 107 9.60 -2.28 -2.16
CA LEU A 107 10.46 -3.46 -2.28
C LEU A 107 11.34 -3.66 -1.03
N PHE A 108 11.88 -2.57 -0.48
CA PHE A 108 12.91 -2.65 0.58
C PHE A 108 12.42 -2.22 1.97
N ALA A 109 11.76 -1.07 2.09
CA ALA A 109 11.37 -0.54 3.39
C ALA A 109 10.01 -1.08 3.86
N GLY A 110 9.05 -1.18 2.94
CA GLY A 110 7.66 -1.53 3.24
C GLY A 110 7.40 -3.04 3.23
N GLU A 111 8.13 -3.86 3.99
CA GLU A 111 7.96 -5.33 3.97
C GLU A 111 6.52 -5.77 4.21
N ARG A 112 5.91 -5.27 5.28
CA ARG A 112 4.52 -5.49 5.66
C ARG A 112 3.51 -5.05 4.60
N LEU A 113 3.66 -3.81 4.14
CA LEU A 113 2.79 -3.19 3.14
C LEU A 113 2.89 -3.89 1.76
N LYS A 114 4.07 -4.38 1.40
CA LYS A 114 4.33 -5.12 0.16
C LYS A 114 3.47 -6.39 0.06
N PHE A 115 3.33 -7.17 1.14
CA PHE A 115 2.43 -8.33 1.11
C PHE A 115 0.97 -7.91 0.91
N GLY A 116 0.54 -6.82 1.56
CA GLY A 116 -0.77 -6.22 1.30
C GLY A 116 -0.98 -5.91 -0.19
N PHE A 117 -0.01 -5.24 -0.82
CA PHE A 117 -0.05 -4.92 -2.25
C PHE A 117 0.00 -6.15 -3.16
N ILE A 118 0.82 -7.16 -2.85
CA ILE A 118 0.86 -8.42 -3.64
C ILE A 118 -0.54 -9.02 -3.73
N PHE A 119 -1.21 -9.22 -2.59
CA PHE A 119 -2.54 -9.80 -2.57
C PHE A 119 -3.59 -8.90 -3.23
N PHE A 120 -3.48 -7.58 -3.06
CA PHE A 120 -4.38 -6.63 -3.72
C PHE A 120 -4.26 -6.64 -5.25
N LEU A 121 -3.04 -6.68 -5.77
CA LEU A 121 -2.79 -6.72 -7.20
C LEU A 121 -3.23 -8.08 -7.79
N LEU A 122 -3.05 -9.18 -7.05
CA LEU A 122 -3.60 -10.49 -7.43
C LEU A 122 -5.13 -10.47 -7.45
N PHE A 123 -5.77 -9.86 -6.45
CA PHE A 123 -7.22 -9.60 -6.45
C PHE A 123 -7.66 -8.89 -7.73
N PHE A 124 -6.95 -7.83 -8.13
CA PHE A 124 -7.27 -7.08 -9.34
C PHE A 124 -7.11 -7.91 -10.64
N LEU A 125 -6.09 -8.78 -10.71
CA LEU A 125 -5.86 -9.68 -11.84
C LEU A 125 -6.94 -10.77 -11.94
N TYR A 126 -7.33 -11.37 -10.81
CA TYR A 126 -8.30 -12.46 -10.75
C TYR A 126 -9.74 -12.01 -10.56
N ARG A 127 -10.05 -10.72 -10.80
CA ARG A 127 -11.39 -10.13 -10.61
C ARG A 127 -12.56 -10.88 -11.27
N LYS A 128 -12.30 -11.65 -12.34
CA LYS A 128 -13.30 -12.47 -13.03
C LYS A 128 -13.70 -13.74 -12.26
N LYS A 129 -12.83 -14.23 -11.36
CA LYS A 129 -13.06 -15.41 -10.51
C LYS A 129 -13.47 -14.95 -9.11
N TYR A 130 -14.76 -14.68 -8.93
CA TYR A 130 -15.29 -14.01 -7.72
C TYR A 130 -14.80 -14.60 -6.39
N ALA A 131 -14.88 -15.92 -6.20
CA ALA A 131 -14.48 -16.57 -4.94
C ALA A 131 -13.00 -16.37 -4.62
N LEU A 132 -12.11 -16.64 -5.59
CA LEU A 132 -10.68 -16.44 -5.44
C LEU A 132 -10.31 -14.97 -5.25
N SER A 133 -10.95 -14.09 -6.02
CA SER A 133 -10.78 -12.64 -5.93
C SER A 133 -11.11 -12.15 -4.52
N PHE A 134 -12.27 -12.52 -3.99
CA PHE A 134 -12.69 -12.10 -2.66
C PHE A 134 -11.79 -12.64 -1.55
N PHE A 135 -11.33 -13.89 -1.67
CA PHE A 135 -10.34 -14.47 -0.77
C PHE A 135 -9.02 -13.68 -0.76
N LEU A 136 -8.49 -13.36 -1.94
CA LEU A 136 -7.26 -12.55 -2.07
C LEU A 136 -7.43 -11.13 -1.52
N PHE A 137 -8.62 -10.54 -1.68
CA PHE A 137 -8.93 -9.25 -1.10
C PHE A 137 -8.94 -9.30 0.43
N GLY A 138 -9.56 -10.33 1.01
CA GLY A 138 -9.52 -10.58 2.45
C GLY A 138 -8.08 -10.70 2.96
N LEU A 139 -7.24 -11.51 2.29
CA LEU A 139 -5.82 -11.64 2.63
C LEU A 139 -5.06 -10.32 2.55
N SER A 140 -5.36 -9.46 1.58
CA SER A 140 -4.74 -8.13 1.47
C SER A 140 -5.03 -7.26 2.69
N ILE A 141 -6.29 -7.23 3.15
CA ILE A 141 -6.70 -6.46 4.33
C ILE A 141 -6.06 -7.04 5.60
N PHE A 142 -6.06 -8.36 5.76
CA PHE A 142 -5.43 -9.03 6.91
C PHE A 142 -3.90 -8.90 6.92
N SER A 143 -3.29 -8.66 5.75
CA SER A 143 -1.87 -8.35 5.66
C SER A 143 -1.58 -6.93 6.10
N HIS A 144 -2.39 -5.95 5.66
CA HIS A 144 -2.19 -4.56 6.06
C HIS A 144 -3.50 -3.78 5.95
N LEU A 145 -4.00 -3.26 7.07
CA LEU A 145 -5.30 -2.58 7.16
C LEU A 145 -5.44 -1.42 6.16
N GLN A 146 -4.35 -0.71 5.86
CA GLN A 146 -4.33 0.42 4.92
C GLN A 146 -4.79 0.06 3.51
N MET A 147 -4.78 -1.22 3.13
CA MET A 147 -5.29 -1.68 1.83
C MET A 147 -6.79 -1.41 1.65
N LEU A 148 -7.55 -1.23 2.74
CA LEU A 148 -8.95 -0.78 2.68
C LEU A 148 -9.12 0.57 1.97
N ILE A 149 -8.13 1.45 2.05
CA ILE A 149 -8.18 2.78 1.44
C ILE A 149 -8.25 2.68 -0.09
N LEU A 150 -7.60 1.67 -0.69
CA LEU A 150 -7.67 1.46 -2.15
C LEU A 150 -9.10 1.09 -2.62
N CYS A 151 -9.94 0.56 -1.73
CA CYS A 151 -11.34 0.26 -2.04
C CYS A 151 -12.31 1.37 -1.61
N SER A 152 -11.86 2.32 -0.82
CA SER A 152 -12.70 3.39 -0.28
C SER A 152 -13.35 4.25 -1.37
N GLY A 153 -12.63 4.54 -2.46
CA GLY A 153 -13.18 5.30 -3.59
C GLY A 153 -14.38 4.60 -4.25
N ARG A 154 -14.27 3.29 -4.49
CA ARG A 154 -15.37 2.50 -5.06
C ARG A 154 -16.53 2.36 -4.07
N ALA A 155 -16.25 2.15 -2.79
CA ALA A 155 -17.27 2.09 -1.75
C ALA A 155 -18.04 3.42 -1.65
N LEU A 156 -17.33 4.55 -1.70
CA LEU A 156 -17.94 5.89 -1.70
C LEU A 156 -18.78 6.11 -2.95
N GLN A 157 -18.32 5.68 -4.12
CA GLN A 157 -19.09 5.78 -5.36
C GLN A 157 -20.41 4.98 -5.28
N LEU A 158 -20.35 3.74 -4.76
CA LEU A 158 -21.54 2.92 -4.54
C LEU A 158 -22.49 3.58 -3.52
N PHE A 159 -21.95 4.11 -2.43
CA PHE A 159 -22.73 4.84 -1.44
C PHE A 159 -23.45 6.04 -2.04
N ILE A 160 -22.75 6.90 -2.79
CA ILE A 160 -23.35 8.07 -3.45
C ILE A 160 -24.46 7.64 -4.41
N ASN A 161 -24.22 6.57 -5.20
CA ASN A 161 -25.20 6.06 -6.15
C ASN A 161 -26.46 5.48 -5.48
N GLU A 162 -26.34 4.92 -4.29
CA GLU A 162 -27.47 4.38 -3.52
C GLU A 162 -28.17 5.46 -2.69
N VAL A 163 -27.45 6.47 -2.20
CA VAL A 163 -28.00 7.59 -1.41
C VAL A 163 -28.71 8.62 -2.30
N LYS A 164 -28.24 8.85 -3.54
CA LYS A 164 -28.87 9.78 -4.48
C LYS A 164 -30.36 9.47 -4.72
N PRO A 165 -30.79 8.23 -5.07
CA PRO A 165 -32.21 7.92 -5.20
C PRO A 165 -32.95 7.95 -3.86
N LEU A 166 -32.29 7.67 -2.72
CA LEU A 166 -32.92 7.79 -1.41
C LEU A 166 -33.26 9.26 -1.09
N LEU A 167 -32.31 10.19 -1.28
CA LEU A 167 -32.50 11.62 -1.01
C LEU A 167 -33.49 12.28 -1.97
N PHE A 168 -33.48 11.92 -3.25
CA PHE A 168 -34.29 12.60 -4.27
C PHE A 168 -35.59 11.88 -4.62
N LYS A 169 -35.72 10.58 -4.33
CA LYS A 169 -36.91 9.78 -4.68
C LYS A 169 -37.50 8.99 -3.49
N LEU A 170 -36.91 9.04 -2.29
CA LEU A 170 -37.36 8.31 -1.10
C LEU A 170 -37.53 6.79 -1.30
N GLN A 171 -36.84 6.21 -2.29
CA GLN A 171 -36.90 4.79 -2.58
C GLN A 171 -35.81 4.06 -1.79
N PHE A 172 -36.21 3.34 -0.75
CA PHE A 172 -35.32 2.57 0.09
C PHE A 172 -34.90 1.26 -0.61
N LYS A 173 -33.59 1.00 -0.70
CA LYS A 173 -33.05 -0.24 -1.26
C LYS A 173 -32.38 -1.07 -0.15
N TRP A 174 -32.59 -2.38 -0.19
CA TRP A 174 -32.00 -3.35 0.75
C TRP A 174 -30.46 -3.40 0.74
N SER A 175 -29.83 -2.91 -0.32
CA SER A 175 -28.37 -2.71 -0.43
C SER A 175 -27.81 -1.76 0.65
N LEU A 176 -28.59 -0.77 1.11
CA LEU A 176 -28.17 0.15 2.18
C LEU A 176 -28.10 -0.54 3.55
N LEU A 177 -28.88 -1.60 3.75
CA LEU A 177 -28.84 -2.43 4.96
C LEU A 177 -27.53 -3.21 5.09
N LEU A 178 -26.82 -3.48 3.99
CA LEU A 178 -25.47 -4.07 4.02
C LEU A 178 -24.37 -3.08 4.39
N MET A 179 -24.62 -1.77 4.26
CA MET A 179 -23.68 -0.71 4.65
C MET A 179 -23.77 -0.37 6.14
N LEU A 180 -24.94 -0.53 6.75
CA LEU A 180 -25.18 -0.30 8.18
C LEU A 180 -24.23 -1.09 9.09
N PRO A 181 -23.98 -2.41 8.90
CA PRO A 181 -23.01 -3.16 9.69
C PRO A 181 -21.60 -2.57 9.61
N ILE A 182 -21.18 -2.05 8.45
CA ILE A 182 -19.84 -1.46 8.28
C ILE A 182 -19.74 -0.15 9.07
N ILE A 183 -20.80 0.68 9.04
CA ILE A 183 -20.89 1.93 9.80
C ILE A 183 -20.94 1.64 11.30
N VAL A 184 -21.71 0.65 11.72
CA VAL A 184 -21.80 0.20 13.12
C VAL A 184 -20.47 -0.38 13.60
N LEU A 185 -19.78 -1.19 12.78
CA LEU A 185 -18.45 -1.72 13.11
C LEU A 185 -17.41 -0.60 13.19
N ALA A 186 -17.47 0.39 12.30
CA ALA A 186 -16.62 1.58 12.37
C ALA A 186 -16.88 2.39 13.66
N LEU A 187 -18.15 2.58 14.05
CA LEU A 187 -18.53 3.24 15.30
C LEU A 187 -18.12 2.42 16.54
N LEU A 188 -18.21 1.09 16.47
CA LEU A 188 -17.78 0.19 17.55
C LEU A 188 -16.26 0.18 17.72
N THR A 189 -15.49 0.24 16.63
CA THR A 189 -14.02 0.35 16.71
C THR A 189 -13.55 1.72 17.20
N ILE A 190 -14.34 2.78 17.00
CA ILE A 190 -14.12 4.09 17.63
C ILE A 190 -14.39 4.04 19.15
N ASN A 191 -15.26 3.16 19.62
CA ASN A 191 -15.61 3.04 21.04
C ASN A 191 -14.90 1.89 21.76
N ALA A 192 -14.03 1.14 21.08
CA ALA A 192 -13.29 0.04 21.70
C ALA A 192 -12.27 0.61 22.70
N PRO A 193 -12.41 0.30 24.00
CA PRO A 193 -11.49 0.82 25.01
C PRO A 193 -10.17 0.04 24.93
N GLN A 194 -9.02 0.73 24.84
CA GLN A 194 -7.83 0.40 25.66
C GLN A 194 -6.57 1.27 25.47
N ILE A 195 -5.77 1.18 26.55
CA ILE A 195 -4.36 1.52 26.85
C ILE A 195 -4.04 2.91 27.44
N SER A 196 -4.76 3.99 27.13
CA SER A 196 -4.43 5.32 27.69
C SER A 196 -5.63 6.24 27.98
N GLY A 197 -6.84 5.70 28.04
CA GLY A 197 -8.07 6.50 28.21
C GLY A 197 -8.56 7.19 26.92
N LEU A 198 -7.82 7.09 25.82
CA LEU A 198 -8.25 7.51 24.48
C LEU A 198 -8.60 6.29 23.60
N PRO A 199 -9.57 6.42 22.68
CA PRO A 199 -9.82 5.39 21.68
C PRO A 199 -8.58 5.06 20.85
N TYR A 200 -8.36 3.78 20.53
CA TYR A 200 -7.19 3.31 19.76
C TYR A 200 -6.97 4.08 18.43
N LEU A 201 -8.06 4.42 17.74
CA LEU A 201 -8.01 5.23 16.52
C LEU A 201 -7.53 6.65 16.79
N VAL A 202 -7.95 7.26 17.90
CA VAL A 202 -7.51 8.62 18.29
C VAL A 202 -6.03 8.60 18.65
N TYR A 203 -5.56 7.60 19.40
CA TYR A 203 -4.13 7.44 19.70
C TYR A 203 -3.27 7.35 18.43
N LYS A 204 -3.69 6.54 17.44
CA LYS A 204 -3.00 6.47 16.14
C LYS A 204 -3.05 7.81 15.41
N VAL A 205 -4.22 8.44 15.31
CA VAL A 205 -4.35 9.74 14.63
C VAL A 205 -3.50 10.81 15.30
N THR A 206 -3.39 10.83 16.63
CA THR A 206 -2.51 11.77 17.34
C THR A 206 -1.04 11.44 17.16
N ALA A 207 -0.66 10.16 17.15
CA ALA A 207 0.72 9.73 16.93
C ALA A 207 1.21 10.03 15.50
N TYR A 208 0.32 9.93 14.50
CA TYR A 208 0.62 10.30 13.10
C TYR A 208 0.33 11.77 12.78
N GLY A 209 -0.32 12.51 13.69
CA GLY A 209 -0.81 13.87 13.46
C GLY A 209 0.22 14.98 13.69
N GLY A 210 1.42 14.65 14.16
CA GLY A 210 2.48 15.63 14.49
C GLY A 210 3.09 16.32 13.27
N ASP A 211 3.30 15.58 12.17
CA ASP A 211 3.95 16.09 10.95
C ASP A 211 2.94 16.31 9.81
N ARG A 212 1.98 17.21 10.02
CA ARG A 212 1.05 17.64 8.96
C ARG A 212 1.75 18.57 7.98
N SER A 213 2.58 18.00 7.11
CA SER A 213 3.29 18.77 6.10
C SER A 213 2.34 19.23 4.99
N LEU A 214 2.27 20.55 4.76
CA LEU A 214 1.57 21.11 3.60
C LEU A 214 2.08 20.51 2.27
N PHE A 215 3.34 20.07 2.24
CA PHE A 215 3.93 19.42 1.08
C PHE A 215 3.25 18.10 0.73
N ASP A 216 2.72 17.38 1.71
CA ASP A 216 2.06 16.09 1.46
C ASP A 216 0.72 16.26 0.76
N PHE A 217 -0.06 17.26 1.16
CA PHE A 217 -1.26 17.64 0.44
C PHE A 217 -0.95 18.12 -0.97
N LEU A 218 0.10 18.93 -1.13
CA LEU A 218 0.53 19.43 -2.42
C LEU A 218 0.91 18.29 -3.39
N ARG A 219 1.65 17.28 -2.91
CA ARG A 219 1.98 16.07 -3.71
C ARG A 219 0.71 15.34 -4.14
N MET A 220 -0.23 15.10 -3.22
CA MET A 220 -1.52 14.46 -3.54
C MET A 220 -2.32 15.29 -4.57
N THR A 221 -2.36 16.61 -4.41
CA THR A 221 -3.02 17.52 -5.34
C THR A 221 -2.41 17.46 -6.73
N ILE A 222 -1.08 17.40 -6.87
CA ILE A 222 -0.42 17.22 -8.17
C ILE A 222 -0.87 15.91 -8.82
N PHE A 223 -0.86 14.79 -8.10
CA PHE A 223 -1.31 13.51 -8.64
C PHE A 223 -2.79 13.53 -9.05
N PHE A 224 -3.62 14.18 -8.25
CA PHE A 224 -5.04 14.37 -8.55
C PHE A 224 -5.26 15.18 -9.83
N LEU A 225 -4.54 16.31 -10.00
CA LEU A 225 -4.65 17.16 -11.19
C LEU A 225 -4.19 16.42 -12.46
N ILE A 226 -3.09 15.66 -12.37
CA ILE A 226 -2.61 14.82 -13.48
C ILE A 226 -3.68 13.76 -13.83
N ALA A 227 -4.22 13.06 -12.83
CA ALA A 227 -5.27 12.06 -13.05
C ALA A 227 -6.54 12.66 -13.68
N LEU A 228 -6.98 13.84 -13.22
CA LEU A 228 -8.12 14.56 -13.79
C LEU A 228 -7.92 14.96 -15.25
N TYR A 229 -6.68 15.24 -15.65
CA TYR A 229 -6.37 15.60 -17.03
C TYR A 229 -6.53 14.39 -17.99
N TYR A 230 -6.11 13.20 -17.56
CA TYR A 230 -6.13 11.99 -18.40
C TYR A 230 -7.40 11.14 -18.28
N THR A 231 -8.19 11.30 -17.22
CA THR A 231 -9.44 10.55 -17.03
C THR A 231 -10.50 10.92 -18.06
N LYS A 232 -11.34 9.93 -18.43
CA LYS A 232 -12.55 10.18 -19.23
C LYS A 232 -13.70 10.68 -18.37
N ASP A 233 -13.79 10.19 -17.13
CA ASP A 233 -14.84 10.55 -16.17
C ASP A 233 -14.23 11.31 -14.99
N ARG A 234 -14.39 12.63 -15.01
CA ARG A 234 -13.87 13.52 -13.96
C ARG A 234 -14.58 13.29 -12.62
N SER A 235 -15.86 12.91 -12.66
CA SER A 235 -16.65 12.70 -11.45
C SER A 235 -16.18 11.46 -10.70
N GLU A 236 -15.85 10.39 -11.45
CA GLU A 236 -15.27 9.19 -10.87
C GLU A 236 -13.94 9.52 -10.21
N THR A 237 -13.00 10.16 -10.93
CA THR A 237 -11.68 10.51 -10.37
C THR A 237 -11.79 11.37 -9.10
N LEU A 238 -12.69 12.35 -9.07
CA LEU A 238 -12.98 13.15 -7.87
C LEU A 238 -13.39 12.28 -6.67
N ILE A 239 -14.31 11.34 -6.89
CA ILE A 239 -14.81 10.45 -5.84
C ILE A 239 -13.70 9.52 -5.31
N TYR A 240 -12.80 9.05 -6.17
CA TYR A 240 -11.70 8.18 -5.74
C TYR A 240 -10.61 8.93 -4.97
N PHE A 241 -10.30 10.17 -5.33
CA PHE A 241 -9.30 10.97 -4.62
C PHE A 241 -9.81 11.59 -3.31
N LEU A 242 -11.13 11.78 -3.15
CA LEU A 242 -11.69 12.39 -1.94
C LEU A 242 -11.33 11.62 -0.65
N PRO A 243 -11.52 10.29 -0.54
CA PRO A 243 -11.06 9.51 0.61
C PRO A 243 -9.54 9.60 0.84
N LEU A 244 -8.75 9.79 -0.22
CA LEU A 244 -7.29 9.91 -0.10
C LEU A 244 -6.87 11.22 0.54
N PHE A 245 -7.51 12.34 0.18
CA PHE A 245 -7.27 13.63 0.85
C PHE A 245 -7.62 13.56 2.34
N ILE A 246 -8.74 12.91 2.67
CA ILE A 246 -9.13 12.64 4.05
C ILE A 246 -8.07 11.76 4.74
N ALA A 247 -7.61 10.71 4.07
CA ALA A 247 -6.59 9.81 4.63
C ALA A 247 -5.24 10.49 4.84
N VAL A 248 -4.80 11.38 3.94
CA VAL A 248 -3.58 12.19 4.10
C VAL A 248 -3.67 13.01 5.39
N TYR A 249 -4.83 13.61 5.67
CA TYR A 249 -5.05 14.38 6.89
C TYR A 249 -4.96 13.55 8.19
N PHE A 250 -5.51 12.34 8.19
CA PHE A 250 -5.64 11.52 9.40
C PHE A 250 -4.48 10.53 9.64
N VAL A 251 -3.85 10.03 8.57
CA VAL A 251 -2.90 8.91 8.64
C VAL A 251 -1.48 9.33 8.26
N GLY A 252 -1.30 10.51 7.66
CA GLY A 252 -0.02 11.03 7.22
C GLY A 252 0.22 10.88 5.72
N GLY A 253 1.19 11.66 5.22
CA GLY A 253 1.34 11.90 3.79
C GLY A 253 2.09 10.83 2.99
N ASP A 254 3.21 10.31 3.48
CA ASP A 254 4.12 9.50 2.65
C ASP A 254 3.47 8.24 2.06
N ARG A 255 2.82 7.43 2.90
CA ARG A 255 2.15 6.20 2.44
C ARG A 255 0.88 6.50 1.64
N MET A 256 0.18 7.58 1.95
CA MET A 256 -1.02 7.97 1.20
C MET A 256 -0.66 8.53 -0.17
N ASN A 257 0.41 9.31 -0.28
CA ASN A 257 0.93 9.83 -1.54
C ASN A 257 1.37 8.70 -2.48
N MET A 258 1.95 7.62 -1.95
CA MET A 258 2.21 6.40 -2.72
C MET A 258 0.91 5.79 -3.29
N ILE A 259 -0.13 5.65 -2.47
CA ILE A 259 -1.44 5.16 -2.92
C ILE A 259 -2.07 6.11 -3.97
N GLY A 260 -2.02 7.42 -3.73
CA GLY A 260 -2.50 8.45 -4.66
C GLY A 260 -1.79 8.41 -6.00
N TYR A 261 -0.48 8.17 -6.00
CA TYR A 261 0.28 7.97 -7.22
C TYR A 261 -0.14 6.68 -7.96
N MET A 262 -0.42 5.58 -7.25
CA MET A 262 -0.96 4.36 -7.88
C MET A 262 -2.33 4.62 -8.55
N PHE A 263 -3.20 5.41 -7.94
CA PHE A 263 -4.45 5.86 -8.59
C PHE A 263 -4.19 6.75 -9.79
N CYS A 264 -3.24 7.68 -9.69
CA CYS A 264 -2.84 8.50 -10.83
C CYS A 264 -2.38 7.63 -12.01
N LEU A 265 -1.53 6.63 -11.77
CA LEU A 265 -1.09 5.68 -12.79
C LEU A 265 -2.25 4.89 -13.40
N TYR A 266 -3.23 4.47 -12.60
CA TYR A 266 -4.40 3.74 -13.11
C TYR A 266 -5.14 4.53 -14.21
N TYR A 267 -5.26 5.86 -14.07
CA TYR A 267 -5.88 6.70 -15.09
C TYR A 267 -4.92 7.08 -16.24
N CYS A 268 -3.63 7.27 -15.95
CA CYS A 268 -2.67 7.74 -16.95
C CYS A 268 -2.15 6.63 -17.87
N LEU A 269 -1.89 5.43 -17.35
CA LEU A 269 -1.27 4.33 -18.10
C LEU A 269 -2.09 3.85 -19.31
N PRO A 270 -3.44 3.75 -19.24
CA PRO A 270 -4.24 3.39 -20.42
C PRO A 270 -4.17 4.43 -21.55
N TYR A 271 -3.81 5.68 -21.25
CA TYR A 271 -3.73 6.74 -22.25
C TYR A 271 -2.42 6.61 -23.06
N ARG A 272 -2.56 6.39 -24.38
CA ARG A 272 -1.44 6.23 -25.34
C ARG A 272 -0.38 5.22 -24.86
N ALA A 273 -0.81 4.09 -24.30
CA ALA A 273 0.08 3.04 -23.78
C ALA A 273 1.10 3.57 -22.74
N GLY A 274 0.71 4.58 -21.95
CA GLY A 274 1.55 5.19 -20.92
C GLY A 274 2.58 6.21 -21.44
N LEU A 275 2.68 6.42 -22.75
CA LEU A 275 3.53 7.44 -23.36
C LEU A 275 2.84 8.81 -23.29
N ASN A 276 2.78 9.36 -22.09
CA ASN A 276 2.21 10.67 -21.84
C ASN A 276 3.11 11.52 -20.94
N LEU A 277 2.90 12.83 -21.04
CA LEU A 277 3.73 13.83 -20.36
C LEU A 277 3.68 13.67 -18.83
N GLY A 278 2.50 13.38 -18.27
CA GLY A 278 2.34 13.16 -16.82
C GLY A 278 3.16 11.98 -16.30
N VAL A 279 3.10 10.83 -16.97
CA VAL A 279 3.89 9.64 -16.61
C VAL A 279 5.39 9.89 -16.80
N LEU A 280 5.78 10.58 -17.86
CA LEU A 280 7.19 10.90 -18.11
C LEU A 280 7.77 11.84 -17.06
N ILE A 281 7.07 12.93 -16.72
CA ILE A 281 7.51 13.88 -15.69
C ILE A 281 7.58 13.21 -14.32
N THR A 282 6.54 12.47 -13.95
CA THR A 282 6.53 11.79 -12.64
C THR A 282 7.61 10.72 -12.54
N ASN A 283 7.85 9.94 -13.61
CA ASN A 283 8.92 8.96 -13.60
C ASN A 283 10.32 9.60 -13.55
N LEU A 284 10.55 10.74 -14.20
CA LEU A 284 11.82 11.47 -14.09
C LEU A 284 12.04 12.01 -12.68
N TYR A 285 11.00 12.56 -12.06
CA TYR A 285 11.05 12.98 -10.65
C TYR A 285 11.38 11.80 -9.72
N PHE A 286 10.69 10.67 -9.91
CA PHE A 286 10.93 9.49 -9.09
C PHE A 286 12.27 8.82 -9.38
N LEU A 287 12.83 8.93 -10.58
CA LEU A 287 14.19 8.50 -10.87
C LEU A 287 15.18 9.27 -10.01
N TYR A 288 15.07 10.61 -9.96
CA TYR A 288 15.94 11.44 -9.13
C TYR A 288 15.82 11.06 -7.65
N ALA A 289 14.60 10.96 -7.14
CA ALA A 289 14.35 10.53 -5.76
C ALA A 289 14.88 9.11 -5.47
N ASN A 290 14.81 8.20 -6.45
CA ASN A 290 15.29 6.83 -6.30
C ASN A 290 16.83 6.76 -6.27
N ILE A 291 17.52 7.59 -7.04
CA ILE A 291 18.99 7.69 -6.98
C ILE A 291 19.42 8.13 -5.59
N ASP A 292 18.77 9.18 -5.04
CA ASP A 292 19.03 9.64 -3.67
C ASP A 292 18.75 8.52 -2.65
N PHE A 293 17.61 7.85 -2.73
CA PHE A 293 17.25 6.73 -1.86
C PHE A 293 18.28 5.59 -1.90
N VAL A 294 18.62 5.11 -3.09
CA VAL A 294 19.59 4.02 -3.26
C VAL A 294 21.00 4.44 -2.78
N SER A 295 21.42 5.67 -3.04
CA SER A 295 22.72 6.15 -2.56
C SER A 295 22.79 6.18 -1.03
N LYS A 296 21.71 6.58 -0.35
CA LYS A 296 21.62 6.52 1.11
C LYS A 296 21.68 5.09 1.65
N ILE A 297 21.05 4.14 0.98
CA ILE A 297 21.16 2.71 1.33
C ILE A 297 22.61 2.25 1.25
N ILE A 298 23.32 2.60 0.19
CA ILE A 298 24.72 2.20 0.00
C ILE A 298 25.63 2.83 1.05
N LEU A 299 25.43 4.12 1.36
CA LEU A 299 26.30 4.88 2.27
C LEU A 299 26.02 4.61 3.75
N TYR A 300 24.75 4.51 4.14
CA TYR A 300 24.32 4.50 5.54
C TYR A 300 23.60 3.21 5.94
N GLY A 301 23.35 2.31 5.00
CA GLY A 301 22.56 1.11 5.24
C GLY A 301 21.08 1.37 5.49
N ASN A 302 20.61 2.61 5.29
CA ASN A 302 19.22 3.03 5.44
C ASN A 302 18.86 4.01 4.31
N GLY A 303 17.67 3.88 3.75
CA GLY A 303 17.20 4.73 2.63
C GLY A 303 16.57 6.03 3.09
N PHE A 304 16.24 6.15 4.38
CA PHE A 304 15.71 7.36 4.97
C PHE A 304 16.81 8.13 5.72
N PRO A 305 16.75 9.47 5.74
CA PRO A 305 17.66 10.25 6.57
C PRO A 305 17.53 9.81 8.04
N PRO A 306 18.63 9.79 8.81
CA PRO A 306 18.56 9.53 10.25
C PRO A 306 17.59 10.54 10.85
N GLN A 307 16.58 10.05 11.58
CA GLN A 307 15.74 10.94 12.37
C GLN A 307 16.64 11.56 13.45
N PRO A 308 16.63 12.90 13.61
CA PRO A 308 17.44 13.58 14.61
C PRO A 308 17.10 13.16 16.04
#